data_AF-A0A5N9HFW5-F1
#
_entry.id   AF-A0A5N9HFW5-F1
#
_cell.length_a   1.000
_cell.length_b   1.000
_cell.length_c   1.000
_cell.angle_alpha   90.00
_cell.angle_beta   90.00
_cell.angle_gamma   90.00
#
_symmetry.space_group_name_H-M   'P 1'
#
loop_
_entity.id
_entity.type
_entity.pdbx_description
1 polymer ?
#
loop_
_entity_poly.entity_id
_entity_poly.type
_entity_poly.pdbx_seq_one_letter_code
_entity_poly.pdbx_strand_id
1 'polypeptide(L)'
;MPWLLVEVILPFYLVSFFGLHRFFKYLSGLNIKNYTYIYYSSLLFILILFLSPIMSTIRLVYVNPGWPNELLVYVQSSPHITDIDDQISDIAKQSKKHNQLTIQIDSTDGFSWPWAWYFRNYDSVSYRDFTNNPFTNPNQAADIVLLSDRNKLKNNYFLNQHHKPEMYIHRWWNPETYKEFSLTNITFVPEITNNGCKLLDYFINRRFDSSVGSIYANIYVRKSLSEPIDIAVLNHEKSSC
;
A
#
# COMPACT_ATOMS: atom_id res chain seq x y z
N MET A 1 -7.92 -0.24 10.27
CA MET A 1 -9.38 -0.44 10.10
C MET A 1 -10.08 0.91 10.23
N PRO A 2 -10.46 1.56 9.12
CA PRO A 2 -10.98 2.94 9.11
C PRO A 2 -12.24 3.16 9.96
N TRP A 3 -13.04 2.11 10.18
CA TRP A 3 -14.29 2.20 10.95
C TRP A 3 -14.09 2.46 12.45
N LEU A 4 -12.92 2.14 13.00
CA LEU A 4 -12.57 2.51 14.38
C LEU A 4 -12.37 4.02 14.56
N LEU A 5 -12.00 4.76 13.50
CA LEU A 5 -11.78 6.20 13.58
C LEU A 5 -13.07 7.00 13.53
N VAL A 6 -14.07 6.54 12.77
CA VAL A 6 -15.35 7.25 12.64
C VAL A 6 -16.06 7.36 14.00
N GLU A 7 -16.07 6.27 14.77
CA GLU A 7 -16.72 6.29 16.09
C GLU A 7 -15.97 7.13 17.12
N VAL A 8 -14.62 7.12 17.09
CA VAL A 8 -13.82 7.87 18.05
C VAL A 8 -13.84 9.37 17.75
N ILE A 9 -13.89 9.80 16.49
CA ILE A 9 -13.77 11.21 16.11
C ILE A 9 -15.14 11.92 16.08
N LEU A 10 -16.25 11.19 15.87
CA LEU A 10 -17.61 11.74 15.86
C LEU A 10 -17.95 12.64 17.07
N PRO A 11 -17.70 12.24 18.34
CA PRO A 11 -17.98 13.11 19.47
C PRO A 11 -17.16 14.41 19.42
N PHE A 12 -15.92 14.37 18.93
CA PHE A 12 -15.09 15.58 18.77
C PHE A 12 -15.62 16.50 17.67
N TYR A 13 -16.16 15.97 16.57
CA TYR A 13 -16.83 16.78 15.55
C TYR A 13 -18.06 17.48 16.13
N LEU A 14 -18.89 16.77 16.90
CA LEU A 14 -20.07 17.36 17.55
C LEU A 14 -19.68 18.47 18.53
N VAL A 15 -18.72 18.21 19.41
CA VAL A 15 -18.21 19.22 20.36
C VAL A 15 -17.63 20.43 19.63
N SER A 16 -16.86 20.21 18.56
CA SER A 16 -16.29 21.28 17.74
C SER A 16 -17.38 22.12 17.08
N PHE A 17 -18.42 21.49 16.54
CA PHE A 17 -19.56 22.18 15.93
C PHE A 17 -20.32 23.04 16.95
N PHE A 18 -20.63 22.49 18.12
CA PHE A 18 -21.29 23.24 19.20
C PHE A 18 -20.42 24.40 19.71
N GLY A 19 -19.11 24.16 19.85
CA GLY A 19 -18.14 25.17 20.24
C GLY A 19 -18.07 26.32 19.23
N LEU A 20 -17.93 25.99 17.94
CA LEU A 20 -17.93 26.96 16.85
C LEU A 20 -19.22 27.76 16.78
N HIS A 21 -20.39 27.11 16.91
CA HIS A 21 -21.68 27.80 16.92
C HIS A 21 -21.77 28.82 18.08
N ARG A 22 -21.39 28.42 19.30
CA ARG A 22 -21.36 29.33 20.45
C ARG A 22 -20.36 30.46 20.27
N PHE A 23 -19.20 30.18 19.71
CA PHE A 23 -18.16 31.17 19.43
C PHE A 23 -18.65 32.23 18.43
N PHE A 24 -19.26 31.83 17.32
CA PHE A 24 -19.84 32.78 16.37
C PHE A 24 -21.00 33.58 16.98
N LYS A 25 -21.86 32.94 17.80
CA LYS A 25 -22.92 33.66 18.53
C LYS A 25 -22.34 34.72 19.47
N TYR A 26 -21.26 34.39 20.19
CA TYR A 26 -20.56 35.35 21.05
C TYR A 26 -19.96 36.51 20.22
N LEU A 27 -19.25 36.21 19.14
CA LEU A 27 -18.70 37.22 18.24
C LEU A 27 -19.78 38.12 17.62
N SER A 28 -20.96 37.59 17.33
CA SER A 28 -22.09 38.39 16.81
C SER A 28 -22.60 39.43 17.82
N GLY A 29 -22.42 39.18 19.12
CA GLY A 29 -22.76 40.12 20.19
C GLY A 29 -21.69 41.18 20.44
N LEU A 30 -20.46 40.96 19.95
CA LEU A 30 -19.42 41.98 19.92
C LEU A 30 -19.66 42.84 18.68
N ASN A 31 -19.69 44.16 18.82
CA ASN A 31 -20.03 45.10 17.74
C ASN A 31 -18.89 45.25 16.71
N ILE A 32 -18.47 44.12 16.14
CA ILE A 32 -17.34 43.96 15.24
C ILE A 32 -17.77 44.39 13.84
N LYS A 33 -17.14 45.45 13.30
CA LYS A 33 -17.29 45.80 11.88
C LYS A 33 -16.87 44.60 11.03
N ASN A 34 -17.68 44.24 10.04
CA ASN A 34 -17.45 43.13 9.11
C ASN A 34 -17.67 41.71 9.66
N TYR A 35 -18.40 41.52 10.77
CA TYR A 35 -18.74 40.19 11.32
C TYR A 35 -19.26 39.20 10.26
N THR A 36 -20.14 39.66 9.37
CA THR A 36 -20.73 38.83 8.29
C THR A 36 -19.66 38.23 7.37
N TYR A 37 -18.63 39.00 7.01
CA TYR A 37 -17.53 38.51 6.17
C TYR A 37 -16.68 37.47 6.90
N ILE A 38 -16.39 37.72 8.18
CA ILE A 38 -15.62 36.78 9.04
C ILE A 38 -16.37 35.46 9.18
N TYR A 39 -17.69 35.51 9.37
CA TYR A 39 -18.53 34.32 9.49
C TYR A 39 -18.50 33.47 8.22
N TYR A 40 -18.76 34.06 7.06
CA TYR A 40 -18.77 33.33 5.79
C TYR A 40 -17.39 32.81 5.38
N SER A 41 -16.31 33.58 5.60
CA SER A 41 -14.95 33.10 5.33
C SER A 41 -14.57 31.92 6.22
N SER A 42 -14.98 31.94 7.49
CA SER A 42 -14.74 30.83 8.40
C SER A 42 -15.54 29.58 8.03
N LEU A 43 -16.81 29.74 7.62
CA LEU A 43 -17.62 28.62 7.11
C LEU A 43 -16.99 27.99 5.87
N LEU A 44 -16.51 28.81 4.93
CA LEU A 44 -15.81 28.33 3.74
C LEU A 44 -14.54 27.55 4.13
N PHE A 45 -13.75 28.08 5.07
CA PHE A 45 -12.55 27.42 5.56
C PHE A 45 -12.86 26.06 6.22
N ILE A 46 -13.89 26.00 7.07
CA ILE A 46 -14.36 24.75 7.70
C ILE A 46 -14.82 23.74 6.64
N LEU A 47 -15.54 24.19 5.61
CA LEU A 47 -15.98 23.32 4.52
C LEU A 47 -14.79 22.72 3.76
N ILE A 48 -13.77 23.53 3.46
CA ILE A 48 -12.53 23.05 2.81
C ILE A 48 -11.83 22.01 3.68
N LEU A 49 -11.70 22.27 4.98
CA LEU A 49 -11.11 21.32 5.93
C LEU A 49 -11.90 20.01 6.03
N PHE A 50 -13.24 20.08 5.94
CA PHE A 50 -14.10 18.90 5.95
C PHE A 50 -14.02 18.07 4.67
N LEU A 51 -13.91 18.72 3.50
CA LEU A 51 -13.81 18.04 2.21
C LEU A 51 -12.44 17.39 1.97
N SER A 52 -11.36 17.96 2.51
CA SER A 52 -10.00 17.45 2.37
C SER A 52 -9.80 15.96 2.77
N PRO A 53 -10.24 15.50 3.96
CA PRO A 53 -10.11 14.08 4.34
C PRO A 53 -11.03 13.17 3.52
N ILE A 54 -12.21 13.65 3.09
CA ILE A 54 -13.10 12.89 2.21
C ILE A 54 -12.41 12.63 0.87
N MET A 55 -11.85 13.67 0.26
CA MET A 55 -11.09 13.55 -0.99
C MET A 55 -9.87 12.63 -0.83
N SER A 56 -9.15 12.75 0.29
CA SER A 56 -8.00 11.88 0.60
C SER A 56 -8.44 10.41 0.75
N THR A 57 -9.59 10.16 1.38
CA THR A 57 -10.14 8.80 1.52
C THR A 57 -10.56 8.23 0.18
N ILE A 58 -11.24 9.01 -0.66
CA ILE A 58 -11.64 8.57 -2.01
C ILE A 58 -10.39 8.23 -2.83
N ARG A 59 -9.35 9.07 -2.80
CA ARG A 59 -8.09 8.80 -3.50
C ARG A 59 -7.43 7.51 -3.01
N LEU A 60 -7.31 7.35 -1.69
CA LEU A 60 -6.69 6.15 -1.09
C LEU A 60 -7.45 4.86 -1.45
N VAL A 61 -8.79 4.89 -1.41
CA VAL A 61 -9.58 3.67 -1.60
C VAL A 61 -9.77 3.32 -3.07
N TYR A 62 -9.99 4.32 -3.93
CA TYR A 62 -10.42 4.07 -5.31
C TYR A 62 -9.39 4.40 -6.38
N VAL A 63 -8.44 5.31 -6.10
CA VAL A 63 -7.47 5.76 -7.12
C VAL A 63 -6.14 5.02 -6.93
N ASN A 64 -5.60 5.05 -5.71
CA ASN A 64 -4.28 4.49 -5.39
C ASN A 64 -4.36 3.47 -4.23
N PRO A 65 -5.18 2.41 -4.35
CA PRO A 65 -5.32 1.43 -3.29
C PRO A 65 -4.00 0.74 -3.00
N GLY A 66 -3.55 0.84 -1.76
CA GLY A 66 -2.34 0.20 -1.29
C GLY A 66 -1.05 0.79 -1.80
N TRP A 67 -1.02 1.89 -2.56
CA TRP A 67 0.23 2.54 -2.98
C TRP A 67 0.92 3.26 -1.81
N PRO A 68 2.28 3.27 -1.76
CA PRO A 68 3.05 3.79 -0.63
C PRO A 68 3.12 5.33 -0.59
N ASN A 69 2.46 6.00 -1.55
CA ASN A 69 2.37 7.46 -1.65
C ASN A 69 1.31 8.07 -0.71
N GLU A 70 0.56 7.27 0.03
CA GLU A 70 -0.40 7.74 1.05
C GLU A 70 0.16 7.46 2.46
N LEU A 71 0.15 8.46 3.35
CA LEU A 71 0.65 8.32 4.74
C LEU A 71 -0.17 7.30 5.56
N LEU A 72 -1.37 6.95 5.10
CA LEU A 72 -2.21 5.93 5.72
C LEU A 72 -1.71 4.50 5.42
N VAL A 73 -0.75 4.34 4.49
CA VAL A 73 -0.09 3.07 4.17
C VAL A 73 1.22 2.96 4.95
N TYR A 74 1.13 2.35 6.14
CA TYR A 74 2.30 2.13 7.01
C TYR A 74 3.16 0.95 6.57
N VAL A 75 2.58 -0.24 6.41
CA VAL A 75 3.17 -1.40 5.71
C VAL A 75 2.00 -2.16 5.13
N GLN A 76 1.97 -2.34 3.81
CA GLN A 76 0.86 -3.02 3.16
C GLN A 76 1.35 -3.92 2.02
N SER A 77 0.56 -4.96 1.74
CA SER A 77 0.67 -5.73 0.50
C SER A 77 0.51 -4.83 -0.71
N SER A 78 1.35 -5.04 -1.72
CA SER A 78 1.26 -4.27 -2.97
C SER A 78 0.02 -4.71 -3.79
N PRO A 79 -0.43 -3.87 -4.74
CA PRO A 79 -1.37 -4.24 -5.79
C PRO A 79 -0.88 -5.42 -6.64
N HIS A 80 0.43 -5.67 -6.70
CA HIS A 80 0.98 -6.78 -7.47
C HIS A 80 0.48 -8.14 -6.98
N ILE A 81 0.07 -8.22 -5.70
CA ILE A 81 -0.53 -9.44 -5.15
C ILE A 81 -1.81 -9.80 -5.89
N THR A 82 -2.69 -8.83 -6.18
CA THR A 82 -3.94 -9.10 -6.90
C THR A 82 -3.66 -9.45 -8.35
N ASP A 83 -2.72 -8.75 -8.99
CA ASP A 83 -2.33 -9.05 -10.38
C ASP A 83 -1.78 -10.48 -10.53
N ILE A 84 -1.00 -10.94 -9.54
CA ILE A 84 -0.45 -12.29 -9.51
C ILE A 84 -1.53 -13.33 -9.23
N ASP A 85 -2.47 -13.06 -8.33
CA ASP A 85 -3.60 -13.96 -8.07
C ASP A 85 -4.45 -14.18 -9.33
N ASP A 86 -4.77 -13.10 -10.04
CA ASP A 86 -5.52 -13.15 -11.30
C ASP A 86 -4.79 -14.00 -12.35
N GLN A 87 -3.47 -13.79 -12.50
CA GLN A 87 -2.63 -14.57 -13.42
C GLN A 87 -2.56 -16.05 -13.04
N ILE A 88 -2.40 -16.38 -11.76
CA ILE A 88 -2.39 -17.78 -11.28
C ILE A 88 -3.76 -18.43 -11.54
N SER A 89 -4.84 -17.70 -11.31
CA SER A 89 -6.20 -18.16 -11.64
C SER A 89 -6.36 -18.46 -13.13
N ASP A 90 -5.80 -17.63 -14.01
CA ASP A 90 -5.86 -17.86 -15.45
C ASP A 90 -4.99 -19.05 -15.90
N ILE A 91 -3.81 -19.22 -15.32
CA ILE A 91 -2.97 -20.43 -15.52
C ILE A 91 -3.73 -21.68 -15.07
N ALA A 92 -4.41 -21.61 -13.93
CA ALA A 92 -5.20 -22.73 -13.40
C ALA A 92 -6.31 -23.14 -14.37
N LYS A 93 -6.99 -22.18 -14.99
CA LYS A 93 -8.02 -22.42 -16.03
C LYS A 93 -7.42 -22.99 -17.31
N GLN A 94 -6.35 -22.39 -17.83
CA GLN A 94 -5.71 -22.79 -19.09
C GLN A 94 -5.10 -24.19 -19.01
N SER A 95 -4.45 -24.51 -17.88
CA SER A 95 -3.88 -25.84 -17.61
C SER A 95 -4.93 -26.90 -17.26
N LYS A 96 -6.22 -26.54 -17.15
CA LYS A 96 -7.33 -27.38 -16.70
C LYS A 96 -7.15 -27.99 -15.30
N LYS A 97 -6.18 -27.50 -14.52
CA LYS A 97 -5.96 -27.94 -13.13
C LYS A 97 -6.96 -27.30 -12.18
N HIS A 98 -7.46 -26.10 -12.48
CA HIS A 98 -8.33 -25.34 -11.57
C HIS A 98 -7.73 -25.33 -10.14
N ASN A 99 -8.49 -25.75 -9.13
CA ASN A 99 -8.05 -25.78 -7.74
C ASN A 99 -6.97 -26.84 -7.44
N GLN A 100 -6.70 -27.77 -8.36
CA GLN A 100 -5.69 -28.83 -8.21
C GLN A 100 -4.27 -28.34 -8.50
N LEU A 101 -4.09 -27.06 -8.83
CA LEU A 101 -2.79 -26.46 -9.01
C LEU A 101 -2.01 -26.51 -7.69
N THR A 102 -0.77 -27.03 -7.73
CA THR A 102 0.06 -27.13 -6.53
C THR A 102 0.84 -25.82 -6.30
N ILE A 103 0.74 -25.24 -5.12
CA ILE A 103 1.34 -23.95 -4.80
C ILE A 103 2.25 -24.09 -3.58
N GLN A 104 3.47 -23.57 -3.69
CA GLN A 104 4.45 -23.47 -2.60
C GLN A 104 4.75 -22.02 -2.30
N ILE A 105 4.64 -21.65 -1.03
CA ILE A 105 4.82 -20.28 -0.57
C ILE A 105 5.91 -20.25 0.48
N ASP A 106 6.84 -19.33 0.30
CA ASP A 106 7.82 -19.01 1.30
C ASP A 106 7.18 -18.34 2.51
N SER A 107 7.41 -18.86 3.70
CA SER A 107 6.91 -18.28 4.94
C SER A 107 7.93 -17.37 5.65
N THR A 108 9.13 -17.20 5.11
CA THR A 108 10.16 -16.31 5.66
C THR A 108 9.61 -14.89 5.86
N ASP A 109 9.88 -14.30 7.02
CA ASP A 109 9.50 -12.92 7.38
C ASP A 109 7.99 -12.61 7.23
N GLY A 110 7.13 -13.62 7.41
CA GLY A 110 5.67 -13.47 7.31
C GLY A 110 5.15 -13.34 5.88
N PHE A 111 5.91 -13.79 4.88
CA PHE A 111 5.50 -13.76 3.46
C PHE A 111 4.23 -14.55 3.13
N SER A 112 3.83 -15.48 4.00
CA SER A 112 2.62 -16.31 3.80
C SER A 112 1.34 -15.47 3.72
N TRP A 113 1.32 -14.29 4.36
CA TRP A 113 0.25 -13.32 4.19
C TRP A 113 0.58 -12.36 3.04
N PRO A 114 -0.35 -12.07 2.11
CA PRO A 114 -1.78 -12.38 2.15
C PRO A 114 -2.19 -13.65 1.39
N TRP A 115 -1.23 -14.44 0.89
CA TRP A 115 -1.50 -15.61 0.03
C TRP A 115 -2.40 -16.66 0.68
N ALA A 116 -2.38 -16.79 2.00
CA ALA A 116 -3.34 -17.62 2.75
C ALA A 116 -4.80 -17.28 2.46
N TRP A 117 -5.13 -16.01 2.22
CA TRP A 117 -6.48 -15.60 1.88
C TRP A 117 -6.82 -15.91 0.42
N TYR A 118 -5.92 -15.57 -0.51
CA TYR A 118 -6.15 -15.71 -1.94
C TYR A 118 -6.23 -17.18 -2.37
N PHE A 119 -5.30 -18.01 -1.89
CA PHE A 119 -5.25 -19.40 -2.30
C PHE A 119 -6.03 -20.37 -1.40
N ARG A 120 -6.94 -19.85 -0.57
CA ARG A 120 -7.75 -20.65 0.37
C ARG A 120 -8.59 -21.75 -0.28
N ASN A 121 -8.85 -21.64 -1.59
CA ASN A 121 -9.69 -22.57 -2.34
C ASN A 121 -8.87 -23.57 -3.19
N TYR A 122 -7.55 -23.50 -3.19
CA TYR A 122 -6.70 -24.48 -3.86
C TYR A 122 -6.48 -25.70 -2.98
N ASP A 123 -6.50 -26.89 -3.58
CA ASP A 123 -6.47 -28.17 -2.87
C ASP A 123 -5.08 -28.49 -2.30
N SER A 124 -4.03 -27.84 -2.83
CA SER A 124 -2.63 -28.16 -2.51
C SER A 124 -1.77 -26.91 -2.41
N VAL A 125 -1.90 -26.21 -1.28
CA VAL A 125 -1.06 -25.07 -0.91
C VAL A 125 -0.19 -25.44 0.28
N SER A 126 1.11 -25.15 0.18
CA SER A 126 2.07 -25.39 1.25
C SER A 126 2.85 -24.13 1.60
N TYR A 127 3.08 -23.93 2.89
CA TYR A 127 3.82 -22.81 3.45
C TYR A 127 5.08 -23.37 4.10
N ARG A 128 6.25 -22.95 3.62
CA ARG A 128 7.54 -23.46 4.11
C ARG A 128 8.53 -22.32 4.26
N ASP A 129 9.32 -22.36 5.33
CA ASP A 129 10.45 -21.44 5.49
C ASP A 129 11.65 -21.95 4.69
N PHE A 130 12.01 -21.24 3.62
CA PHE A 130 13.13 -21.61 2.74
C PHE A 130 14.48 -21.04 3.18
N THR A 131 14.56 -20.37 4.33
CA THR A 131 15.80 -19.77 4.84
C THR A 131 16.88 -20.81 5.13
N ASN A 132 16.48 -21.87 5.83
CA ASN A 132 17.33 -22.97 6.30
C ASN A 132 16.99 -24.31 5.65
N ASN A 133 15.87 -24.38 4.91
CA ASN A 133 15.42 -25.57 4.22
C ASN A 133 15.27 -25.26 2.72
N PRO A 134 16.35 -25.11 1.94
CA PRO A 134 16.23 -24.87 0.51
C PRO A 134 15.69 -26.12 -0.22
N PHE A 135 15.35 -25.97 -1.50
CA PHE A 135 15.10 -27.13 -2.35
C PHE A 135 16.39 -27.94 -2.53
N THR A 136 16.25 -29.25 -2.46
CA THR A 136 17.37 -30.21 -2.59
C THR A 136 17.33 -30.99 -3.89
N ASN A 137 16.18 -31.03 -4.57
CA ASN A 137 16.03 -31.58 -5.90
C ASN A 137 14.88 -30.88 -6.67
N PRO A 138 14.87 -30.95 -8.02
CA PRO A 138 13.86 -30.27 -8.83
C PRO A 138 12.42 -30.74 -8.61
N ASN A 139 12.22 -32.01 -8.24
CA ASN A 139 10.89 -32.62 -8.10
C ASN A 139 10.15 -32.17 -6.83
N GLN A 140 10.84 -31.49 -5.90
CA GLN A 140 10.23 -30.92 -4.71
C GLN A 140 9.45 -29.63 -4.98
N ALA A 141 9.74 -28.94 -6.08
CA ALA A 141 9.07 -27.69 -6.43
C ALA A 141 7.64 -27.97 -6.93
N ALA A 142 6.69 -27.13 -6.52
CA ALA A 142 5.29 -27.22 -6.94
C ALA A 142 5.10 -26.76 -8.41
N ASP A 143 3.86 -26.58 -8.84
CA ASP A 143 3.50 -25.96 -10.12
C ASP A 143 3.80 -24.46 -10.11
N ILE A 144 3.48 -23.80 -8.98
CA ILE A 144 3.77 -22.40 -8.70
C ILE A 144 4.59 -22.31 -7.42
N VAL A 145 5.69 -21.56 -7.47
CA VAL A 145 6.49 -21.24 -6.27
C VAL A 145 6.53 -19.73 -6.09
N LEU A 146 6.10 -19.25 -4.92
CA LEU A 146 6.25 -17.86 -4.48
C LEU A 146 7.35 -17.80 -3.44
N LEU A 147 8.47 -17.16 -3.78
CA LEU A 147 9.69 -17.18 -2.99
C LEU A 147 10.10 -15.76 -2.57
N SER A 148 10.54 -15.57 -1.33
CA SER A 148 11.18 -14.33 -0.94
C SER A 148 12.45 -14.11 -1.77
N ASP A 149 12.70 -12.88 -2.22
CA ASP A 149 13.91 -12.58 -3.00
C ASP A 149 15.21 -12.92 -2.25
N ARG A 150 15.19 -12.83 -0.92
CA ARG A 150 16.29 -13.24 -0.04
C ARG A 150 16.67 -14.72 -0.17
N ASN A 151 15.70 -15.58 -0.49
CA ASN A 151 15.90 -17.02 -0.60
C ASN A 151 16.14 -17.49 -2.03
N LYS A 152 16.03 -16.60 -3.03
CA LYS A 152 16.19 -16.90 -4.47
C LYS A 152 17.49 -17.64 -4.80
N LEU A 153 18.64 -17.12 -4.35
CA LEU A 153 19.95 -17.68 -4.70
C LEU A 153 20.15 -19.09 -4.14
N LYS A 154 19.59 -19.37 -2.95
CA LYS A 154 19.66 -20.69 -2.31
C LYS A 154 18.71 -21.73 -2.94
N ASN A 155 17.76 -21.28 -3.76
CA ASN A 155 16.64 -22.07 -4.26
C ASN A 155 16.55 -22.02 -5.80
N ASN A 156 17.66 -22.34 -6.48
CA ASN A 156 17.76 -22.31 -7.94
C ASN A 156 17.67 -23.70 -8.61
N TYR A 157 17.59 -24.78 -7.84
CA TYR A 157 17.64 -26.17 -8.34
C TYR A 157 16.51 -26.55 -9.33
N PHE A 158 15.34 -25.92 -9.23
CA PHE A 158 14.17 -26.24 -10.04
C PHE A 158 13.98 -25.32 -11.26
N LEU A 159 14.93 -24.40 -11.50
CA LEU A 159 14.89 -23.43 -12.62
C LEU A 159 14.79 -24.09 -14.00
N ASN A 160 15.31 -25.31 -14.18
CA ASN A 160 15.20 -25.99 -15.48
C ASN A 160 13.76 -26.39 -15.82
N GLN A 161 12.94 -26.65 -14.79
CA GLN A 161 11.53 -27.05 -14.93
C GLN A 161 10.56 -25.86 -14.92
N HIS A 162 11.03 -24.67 -14.55
CA HIS A 162 10.23 -23.46 -14.43
C HIS A 162 10.70 -22.39 -15.41
N HIS A 163 9.81 -21.47 -15.77
CA HIS A 163 10.21 -20.28 -16.49
C HIS A 163 11.16 -19.43 -15.66
N LYS A 164 11.81 -18.46 -16.31
CA LYS A 164 12.65 -17.48 -15.61
C LYS A 164 11.79 -16.81 -14.53
N PRO A 165 12.29 -16.68 -13.28
CA PRO A 165 11.51 -16.06 -12.23
C PRO A 165 11.23 -14.60 -12.54
N GLU A 166 10.02 -14.20 -12.21
CA GLU A 166 9.58 -12.81 -12.34
C GLU A 166 9.52 -12.18 -10.95
N MET A 167 10.13 -11.01 -10.83
CA MET A 167 10.20 -10.30 -9.57
C MET A 167 8.97 -9.42 -9.41
N TYR A 168 8.42 -9.38 -8.20
CA TYR A 168 7.35 -8.48 -7.81
C TYR A 168 7.58 -7.93 -6.40
N ILE A 169 7.05 -6.73 -6.15
CA ILE A 169 6.97 -6.17 -4.80
C ILE A 169 5.91 -6.92 -4.02
N HIS A 170 6.24 -7.57 -2.91
CA HIS A 170 5.26 -8.25 -2.04
C HIS A 170 4.64 -7.29 -1.03
N ARG A 171 5.49 -6.43 -0.45
CA ARG A 171 5.09 -5.38 0.49
C ARG A 171 5.86 -4.12 0.19
N TRP A 172 5.24 -2.99 0.46
CA TRP A 172 5.88 -1.69 0.43
C TRP A 172 5.32 -0.78 1.52
N TRP A 173 6.06 0.27 1.81
CA TRP A 173 5.68 1.28 2.78
C TRP A 173 6.17 2.66 2.40
N ASN A 174 5.51 3.64 3.01
CA ASN A 174 5.95 5.02 2.95
C ASN A 174 7.42 5.16 3.41
N PRO A 175 8.25 6.04 2.82
CA PRO A 175 9.66 6.22 3.19
C PRO A 175 9.92 6.64 4.64
N GLU A 176 8.88 6.96 5.42
CA GLU A 176 8.94 7.30 6.84
C GLU A 176 9.78 8.54 7.19
N THR A 177 10.10 9.40 6.22
CA THR A 177 10.88 10.64 6.44
C THR A 177 10.24 11.59 7.44
N TYR A 178 8.92 11.47 7.66
CA TYR A 178 8.23 12.20 8.72
C TYR A 178 8.75 11.87 10.13
N LYS A 179 9.38 10.71 10.36
CA LYS A 179 9.95 10.32 11.66
C LYS A 179 11.21 11.11 12.01
N GLU A 180 11.90 11.67 11.01
CA GLU A 180 13.10 12.48 11.20
C GLU A 180 12.76 13.94 11.58
N PHE A 181 11.49 14.31 11.52
CA PHE A 181 11.04 15.66 11.84
C PHE A 181 11.21 15.95 13.33
N SER A 182 12.00 16.98 13.66
CA SER A 182 12.12 17.51 15.01
C SER A 182 11.77 19.00 15.05
N LEU A 183 10.92 19.37 16.02
CA LEU A 183 10.56 20.76 16.31
C LEU A 183 11.79 21.60 16.72
N THR A 184 12.85 20.97 17.24
CA THR A 184 14.09 21.66 17.64
C THR A 184 14.94 22.12 16.46
N ASN A 185 14.74 21.52 15.29
CA ASN A 185 15.55 21.77 14.10
C ASN A 185 14.92 22.83 13.19
N ILE A 186 13.74 23.36 13.54
CA ILE A 186 13.06 24.39 12.74
C ILE A 186 13.76 25.73 12.96
N THR A 187 14.67 26.09 12.05
CA THR A 187 15.23 27.43 12.02
C THR A 187 14.25 28.38 11.31
N PHE A 188 13.90 29.48 11.97
CA PHE A 188 12.76 30.33 11.56
C PHE A 188 13.01 30.99 10.18
N VAL A 189 12.05 30.77 9.28
CA VAL A 189 11.84 31.34 7.91
C VAL A 189 12.27 30.48 6.71
N PRO A 190 13.55 30.23 6.36
CA PRO A 190 13.90 29.56 5.09
C PRO A 190 13.42 28.10 5.03
N GLU A 191 13.49 27.41 6.17
CA GLU A 191 13.13 26.02 6.32
C GLU A 191 11.61 25.83 6.32
N ILE A 192 10.84 26.81 6.81
CA ILE A 192 9.37 26.84 6.75
C ILE A 192 8.90 26.95 5.29
N THR A 193 9.58 27.76 4.46
CA THR A 193 9.18 27.95 3.05
C THR A 193 9.45 26.69 2.22
N ASN A 194 10.64 26.09 2.33
CA ASN A 194 10.97 24.88 1.59
C ASN A 194 10.17 23.65 2.08
N ASN A 195 10.05 23.47 3.40
CA ASN A 195 9.25 22.37 3.94
C ASN A 195 7.75 22.59 3.69
N GLY A 196 7.30 23.85 3.66
CA GLY A 196 5.93 24.22 3.28
C GLY A 196 5.60 23.84 1.84
N CYS A 197 6.50 24.09 0.89
CA CYS A 197 6.33 23.65 -0.50
C CYS A 197 6.27 22.13 -0.61
N LYS A 198 7.15 21.39 0.10
CA LYS A 198 7.13 19.91 0.10
C LYS A 198 5.86 19.35 0.72
N LEU A 199 5.39 19.93 1.83
CA LEU A 199 4.12 19.56 2.45
C LEU A 199 2.95 19.81 1.50
N LEU A 200 2.91 20.97 0.85
CA LEU A 200 1.86 21.31 -0.10
C LEU A 200 1.89 20.37 -1.32
N ASP A 201 3.07 20.09 -1.87
CA ASP A 201 3.25 19.16 -2.98
C ASP A 201 2.81 17.74 -2.60
N TYR A 202 3.08 17.31 -1.36
CA TYR A 202 2.53 16.07 -0.84
C TYR A 202 0.99 16.10 -0.73
N PHE A 203 0.44 17.16 -0.14
CA PHE A 203 -1.01 17.27 0.06
C PHE A 203 -1.79 17.30 -1.26
N ILE A 204 -1.22 17.89 -2.32
CA ILE A 204 -1.85 18.02 -3.62
C ILE A 204 -1.50 16.83 -4.53
N ASN A 205 -0.20 16.56 -4.70
CA ASN A 205 0.34 15.65 -5.72
C ASN A 205 0.79 14.29 -5.16
N ARG A 206 0.82 14.09 -3.83
CA ARG A 206 1.27 12.84 -3.18
C ARG A 206 2.69 12.43 -3.57
N ARG A 207 3.57 13.40 -3.76
CA ARG A 207 4.97 13.16 -4.12
C ARG A 207 5.85 13.14 -2.88
N PHE A 208 6.83 12.24 -2.90
CA PHE A 208 7.91 12.17 -1.93
C PHE A 208 9.23 12.21 -2.68
N ASP A 209 10.21 12.93 -2.13
CA ASP A 209 11.57 12.98 -2.69
C ASP A 209 12.38 11.70 -2.36
N SER A 210 11.84 10.84 -1.49
CA SER A 210 12.52 9.68 -0.94
C SER A 210 12.03 8.39 -1.57
N SER A 211 12.94 7.43 -1.74
CA SER A 211 12.59 6.10 -2.25
C SER A 211 11.68 5.37 -1.28
N VAL A 212 10.67 4.69 -1.82
CA VAL A 212 9.76 3.84 -1.06
C VAL A 212 10.45 2.58 -0.56
N GLY A 213 10.12 2.19 0.67
CA GLY A 213 10.58 0.92 1.24
C GLY A 213 9.80 -0.23 0.62
N SER A 214 10.49 -1.27 0.17
CA SER A 214 9.88 -2.41 -0.52
C SER A 214 10.54 -3.72 -0.12
N ILE A 215 9.75 -4.79 -0.09
CA ILE A 215 10.23 -6.16 0.01
C ILE A 215 9.83 -6.90 -1.26
N TYR A 216 10.82 -7.47 -1.94
CA TYR A 216 10.65 -8.17 -3.19
C TYR A 216 10.48 -9.67 -3.00
N ALA A 217 9.84 -10.25 -4.00
CA ALA A 217 9.50 -11.65 -4.11
C ALA A 217 9.68 -12.09 -5.56
N ASN A 218 9.74 -13.40 -5.76
CA ASN A 218 9.83 -13.99 -7.08
C ASN A 218 8.76 -15.06 -7.22
N ILE A 219 8.07 -15.05 -8.35
CA ILE A 219 7.17 -16.13 -8.76
C ILE A 219 7.85 -16.99 -9.82
N TYR A 220 7.68 -18.29 -9.67
CA TYR A 220 8.16 -19.30 -10.59
C TYR A 220 6.97 -20.13 -11.05
N VAL A 221 6.86 -20.29 -12.36
CA VAL A 221 5.78 -21.07 -12.97
C VAL A 221 6.39 -22.20 -13.78
N ARG A 222 5.89 -23.41 -13.55
CA ARG A 222 6.37 -24.61 -14.23
C ARG A 222 6.11 -24.52 -15.74
N LYS A 223 7.13 -24.86 -16.54
CA LYS A 223 7.09 -24.74 -18.02
C LYS A 223 5.98 -25.54 -18.69
N SER A 224 5.47 -26.58 -18.03
CA SER A 224 4.41 -27.43 -18.56
C SER A 224 3.00 -26.82 -18.47
N LEU A 225 2.84 -25.70 -17.75
CA LEU A 225 1.51 -25.13 -17.45
C LEU A 225 1.10 -24.00 -18.39
N SER A 226 2.07 -23.19 -18.78
CA SER A 226 1.84 -22.00 -19.60
C SER A 226 3.10 -21.65 -20.38
N GLU A 227 2.96 -20.77 -21.37
CA GLU A 227 4.08 -20.00 -21.90
C GLU A 227 4.68 -19.09 -20.81
N PRO A 228 5.90 -18.53 -21.00
CA PRO A 228 6.46 -17.58 -20.06
C PRO A 228 5.46 -16.47 -19.80
N ILE A 229 5.13 -16.29 -18.52
CA ILE A 229 4.34 -15.14 -18.11
C ILE A 229 5.27 -13.95 -18.25
N ASP A 230 4.74 -12.85 -18.77
CA ASP A 230 5.39 -11.55 -18.72
C ASP A 230 4.61 -10.76 -17.66
N ILE A 231 5.08 -10.84 -16.41
CA ILE A 231 4.48 -10.10 -15.31
C ILE A 231 4.73 -8.61 -15.59
N ALA A 232 3.70 -7.96 -16.15
CA ALA A 232 3.68 -6.53 -16.47
C ALA A 232 3.78 -5.60 -15.25
N VAL A 233 4.08 -6.16 -14.07
CA VAL A 233 4.05 -5.53 -12.76
C VAL A 233 5.17 -4.51 -12.57
N LEU A 234 6.37 -4.74 -13.10
CA LEU A 234 7.48 -3.77 -12.96
C LEU A 234 7.41 -2.59 -13.95
N ASN A 235 6.50 -2.63 -14.93
CA ASN A 235 6.35 -1.54 -15.90
C ASN A 235 5.53 -0.37 -15.35
N HIS A 236 4.77 -0.56 -14.27
CA HIS A 236 4.02 0.52 -13.62
C HIS A 236 4.90 1.46 -12.77
N GLU A 237 6.12 1.06 -12.40
CA GLU A 237 7.06 1.95 -11.69
C GLU A 237 7.71 3.00 -12.61
N LYS A 238 7.60 2.86 -13.94
CA LYS A 238 8.24 3.79 -14.89
C LYS A 238 7.40 5.01 -15.29
N SER A 239 6.21 5.20 -14.72
CA SER A 239 5.44 6.42 -14.98
C SER A 239 5.42 7.37 -13.79
N SER A 240 6.56 7.97 -13.49
CA SER A 240 6.58 9.35 -12.97
C SER A 240 7.97 9.98 -13.11
N CYS A 241 8.04 10.87 -14.11
CA CYS A 241 9.12 11.75 -14.60
C CYS A 241 10.11 11.13 -15.59
#